data_AF-A0A0D3QCL2-F1
#
_entry.id   AF-A0A0D3QCL2-F1
#
_cell.length_a   1.000
_cell.length_b   1.000
_cell.length_c   1.000
_cell.angle_alpha   90.00
_cell.angle_beta   90.00
_cell.angle_gamma   90.00
#
_symmetry.space_group_name_H-M   'P 1'
#
loop_
_entity.id
_entity.type
_entity.pdbx_description
1 polymer ?
#
loop_
_entity_poly.entity_id
_entity_poly.type
_entity_poly.pdbx_seq_one_letter_code
_entity_poly.pdbx_strand_id
1 'polypeptide(L)'
;MPVVDSLTCLASDRAFFGRLLYSKAFCAGYKNGTGVCNGDSGGGMFFQFQNRWYLKGVVSFSNTIDATGVCNLKQYIGFTDASQYIDWLYENTPNSGIDDPILGHPNIRLINQGNCGRNEHIYEFGEDRKPIFKQYPWMVTLRHPFVDSEYVPCNGVLLNRNYVLTTNCVDLQDEISVTLGDYDTSKTKDCGTIDGREQCVSGVQTVSVGQLFRKDNLVLARLTVPAVIGRRDHIESICLPVTPQQRERLYNRYIMTGWKESGSDARILQRALLEAIDLNKCQAEFQASSYASEASKQIDSRTI
;
A
#
# COMPACT_ATOMS: atom_id res chain seq x y z
N MET A 1 -2.10 12.84 2.04
CA MET A 1 -1.00 13.14 2.95
C MET A 1 0.24 13.42 2.11
N PRO A 2 1.01 14.46 2.41
CA PRO A 2 2.22 14.78 1.65
C PRO A 2 3.30 13.75 1.80
N VAL A 3 3.97 13.44 0.69
CA VAL A 3 5.29 12.79 0.70
C VAL A 3 6.32 13.85 1.10
N VAL A 4 7.19 13.52 2.04
CA VAL A 4 8.23 14.41 2.54
C VAL A 4 9.61 13.78 2.39
N ASP A 5 10.65 14.61 2.33
CA ASP A 5 12.03 14.13 2.23
C ASP A 5 12.52 13.52 3.55
N SER A 6 13.60 12.75 3.47
CA SER A 6 14.15 12.01 4.60
C SER A 6 14.60 12.90 5.77
N LEU A 7 15.12 14.11 5.50
CA LEU A 7 15.55 15.02 6.56
C LEU A 7 14.33 15.57 7.31
N THR A 8 13.24 15.87 6.61
CA THR A 8 11.98 16.28 7.22
C THR A 8 11.41 15.18 8.14
N CYS A 9 11.48 13.91 7.75
CA CYS A 9 11.09 12.81 8.64
C CYS A 9 12.00 12.72 9.88
N LEU A 10 13.31 12.75 9.68
CA LEU A 10 14.29 12.65 10.77
C LEU A 10 14.16 13.83 11.74
N ALA A 11 13.83 15.02 11.25
CA ALA A 11 13.59 16.19 12.08
C ALA A 11 12.29 16.06 12.90
N SER A 12 11.28 15.33 12.42
CA SER A 12 10.01 15.18 13.14
C SER A 12 10.10 14.23 14.33
N ASP A 13 10.89 13.16 14.22
CA ASP A 13 11.19 12.24 15.31
C ASP A 13 12.51 11.49 15.03
N ARG A 14 13.61 12.07 15.48
CA ARG A 14 14.95 11.53 15.24
C ARG A 14 15.17 10.17 15.90
N ALA A 15 14.55 9.93 17.04
CA ALA A 15 14.72 8.68 17.78
C ALA A 15 14.04 7.51 17.06
N PHE A 16 12.85 7.75 16.53
CA PHE A 16 12.09 6.76 15.76
C PHE A 16 12.66 6.59 14.34
N PHE A 17 12.68 7.67 13.54
CA PHE A 17 13.09 7.59 12.13
C PHE A 17 14.59 7.35 11.97
N GLY A 18 15.43 7.76 12.90
CA GLY A 18 16.87 7.49 12.84
C GLY A 18 17.23 6.01 12.91
N ARG A 19 16.31 5.16 13.39
CA ARG A 19 16.48 3.69 13.47
C ARG A 19 15.86 2.95 12.29
N LEU A 20 14.76 3.48 11.75
CA LEU A 20 13.91 2.77 10.78
C LEU A 20 13.99 3.31 9.36
N LEU A 21 14.43 4.56 9.18
CA LEU A 21 14.56 5.16 7.86
C LEU A 21 15.85 4.70 7.19
N TYR A 22 15.74 4.24 5.94
CA TYR A 22 16.84 3.74 5.13
C TYR A 22 16.70 4.22 3.69
N SER A 23 17.71 4.02 2.85
CA SER A 23 17.82 4.65 1.52
C SER A 23 16.71 4.28 0.52
N LYS A 24 15.95 3.21 0.78
CA LYS A 24 14.83 2.77 -0.05
C LYS A 24 13.46 2.94 0.64
N ALA A 25 13.42 3.74 1.71
CA ALA A 25 12.18 4.17 2.34
C ALA A 25 11.96 5.67 2.14
N PHE A 26 10.69 6.06 2.10
CA PHE A 26 10.25 7.45 2.11
C PHE A 26 9.15 7.63 3.15
N CYS A 27 8.87 8.87 3.54
CA CYS A 27 7.76 9.12 4.46
C CYS A 27 6.66 9.95 3.83
N ALA A 28 5.46 9.75 4.35
CA ALA A 28 4.32 10.60 4.05
C ALA A 28 3.41 10.77 5.27
N GLY A 29 2.74 11.91 5.42
CA GLY A 29 1.77 12.10 6.51
C GLY A 29 1.26 13.52 6.65
N TYR A 30 0.00 13.69 7.08
CA TYR A 30 -0.59 15.02 7.36
C TYR A 30 -0.33 15.49 8.79
N LYS A 31 0.03 14.57 9.70
CA LYS A 31 0.23 14.84 11.13
C LYS A 31 -0.98 15.49 11.85
N ASN A 32 -2.16 15.46 11.22
CA ASN A 32 -3.39 16.10 11.70
C ASN A 32 -4.36 15.09 12.36
N GLY A 33 -3.89 13.90 12.73
CA GLY A 33 -4.73 12.81 13.21
C GLY A 33 -5.19 11.85 12.10
N THR A 34 -4.86 12.12 10.84
CA THR A 34 -4.99 11.14 9.74
C THR A 34 -3.65 10.44 9.55
N GLY A 35 -3.62 9.11 9.72
CA GLY A 35 -2.42 8.29 9.53
C GLY A 35 -2.78 6.83 9.29
N VAL A 36 -1.74 5.99 9.20
CA VAL A 36 -1.90 4.54 9.28
C VAL A 36 -1.88 4.09 10.72
N CYS A 37 -2.44 2.93 10.97
CA CYS A 37 -2.38 2.23 12.23
C CYS A 37 -2.01 0.76 12.02
N ASN A 38 -2.02 0.01 13.12
CA ASN A 38 -1.89 -1.44 13.09
C ASN A 38 -2.88 -2.04 12.07
N GLY A 39 -2.48 -3.15 11.43
CA GLY A 39 -3.22 -3.78 10.34
C GLY A 39 -3.00 -3.15 8.96
N ASP A 40 -2.66 -1.85 8.86
CA ASP A 40 -2.43 -1.21 7.55
C ASP A 40 -1.11 -1.63 6.87
N SER A 41 -0.25 -2.35 7.59
CA SER A 41 1.03 -2.89 7.09
C SER A 41 0.84 -3.68 5.79
N GLY A 42 1.69 -3.40 4.80
CA GLY A 42 1.59 -4.00 3.47
C GLY A 42 0.55 -3.35 2.56
N GLY A 43 -0.22 -2.38 3.06
CA GLY A 43 -1.14 -1.56 2.27
C GLY A 43 -0.38 -0.76 1.22
N GLY A 44 -0.99 -0.63 0.04
CA GLY A 44 -0.32 0.02 -1.10
C GLY A 44 -0.58 1.51 -1.17
N MET A 45 0.45 2.26 -1.58
CA MET A 45 0.35 3.64 -2.03
C MET A 45 0.52 3.67 -3.55
N PHE A 46 -0.43 4.26 -4.27
CA PHE A 46 -0.51 4.18 -5.73
C PHE A 46 -0.59 5.56 -6.38
N PHE A 47 -0.16 5.66 -7.63
CA PHE A 47 -0.32 6.84 -8.48
C PHE A 47 -0.84 6.46 -9.87
N GLN A 48 -1.42 7.43 -10.56
CA GLN A 48 -1.86 7.24 -11.95
C GLN A 48 -0.84 7.80 -12.94
N PHE A 49 -0.56 7.01 -13.99
CA PHE A 49 0.20 7.44 -15.16
C PHE A 49 -0.44 6.83 -16.42
N GLN A 50 -0.76 7.66 -17.42
CA GLN A 50 -1.38 7.23 -18.70
C GLN A 50 -2.58 6.27 -18.51
N ASN A 51 -3.51 6.64 -17.61
CA ASN A 51 -4.71 5.87 -17.26
C ASN A 51 -4.46 4.48 -16.63
N ARG A 52 -3.29 4.27 -16.02
CA ARG A 52 -3.00 3.09 -15.21
C ARG A 52 -2.50 3.46 -13.84
N TRP A 53 -2.81 2.61 -12.88
CA TRP A 53 -2.35 2.64 -11.52
C TRP A 53 -1.01 1.93 -11.39
N TYR A 54 -0.09 2.57 -10.67
CA TYR A 54 1.24 2.07 -10.36
C TYR A 54 1.48 2.11 -8.87
N LEU A 55 2.16 1.09 -8.34
CA LEU A 55 2.58 1.03 -6.94
C LEU A 55 3.80 1.95 -6.71
N LYS A 56 3.67 2.94 -5.83
CA LYS A 56 4.79 3.75 -5.34
C LYS A 56 5.49 3.11 -4.16
N GLY A 57 4.73 2.64 -3.18
CA GLY A 57 5.31 2.05 -1.98
C GLY A 57 4.29 1.26 -1.17
N VAL A 58 4.78 0.54 -0.17
CA VAL A 58 3.95 -0.23 0.77
C VAL A 58 4.16 0.29 2.18
N VAL A 59 3.07 0.36 2.96
CA VAL A 59 3.10 0.77 4.37
C VAL A 59 4.00 -0.18 5.15
N SER A 60 5.05 0.36 5.77
CA SER A 60 6.12 -0.45 6.35
C SER A 60 6.32 -0.22 7.84
N PHE A 61 6.25 1.02 8.32
CA PHE A 61 6.42 1.33 9.73
C PHE A 61 5.73 2.64 10.11
N SER A 62 5.20 2.71 11.31
CA SER A 62 4.58 3.90 11.90
C SER A 62 4.87 3.95 13.38
N ASN A 63 4.89 5.16 13.95
CA ASN A 63 5.20 5.34 15.37
C ASN A 63 3.94 5.07 16.23
N THR A 64 4.14 4.61 17.46
CA THR A 64 3.09 4.48 18.47
C THR A 64 3.26 5.56 19.54
N ILE A 65 2.19 5.88 20.27
CA ILE A 65 2.22 6.87 21.35
C ILE A 65 3.00 6.31 22.54
N ASP A 66 2.83 5.02 22.81
CA ASP A 66 3.45 4.31 23.92
C ASP A 66 3.60 2.80 23.61
N ALA A 67 4.03 2.04 24.62
CA ALA A 67 4.21 0.59 24.54
C ALA A 67 2.89 -0.20 24.46
N THR A 68 1.73 0.45 24.58
CA THR A 68 0.42 -0.22 24.45
C THR A 68 0.04 -0.47 22.99
N GLY A 69 0.79 0.09 22.04
CA GLY A 69 0.55 -0.11 20.62
C GLY A 69 -0.44 0.87 20.00
N VAL A 70 -0.85 1.91 20.73
CA VAL A 70 -1.73 2.97 20.19
C VAL A 70 -0.99 3.77 19.14
N CYS A 71 -1.55 3.86 17.93
CA CYS A 71 -0.93 4.52 16.79
C CYS A 71 -0.79 6.04 16.99
N ASN A 72 0.40 6.58 16.69
CA ASN A 72 0.65 8.01 16.74
C ASN A 72 0.27 8.67 15.40
N LEU A 73 -1.02 9.01 15.26
CA LEU A 73 -1.58 9.64 14.05
C LEU A 73 -1.09 11.08 13.81
N LYS A 74 -0.22 11.60 14.68
CA LYS A 74 0.44 12.92 14.55
C LYS A 74 1.88 12.83 14.02
N GLN A 75 2.34 11.64 13.65
CA GLN A 75 3.66 11.42 13.04
C GLN A 75 3.57 11.06 11.55
N TYR A 76 4.70 11.15 10.85
CA TYR A 76 4.82 10.62 9.50
C TYR A 76 4.80 9.09 9.50
N ILE A 77 4.56 8.54 8.32
CA ILE A 77 4.45 7.11 8.06
C ILE A 77 5.59 6.71 7.15
N GLY A 78 6.28 5.62 7.48
CA GLY A 78 7.34 5.05 6.66
C GLY A 78 6.79 4.06 5.63
N PHE A 79 7.13 4.33 4.37
CA PHE A 79 6.84 3.45 3.24
C PHE A 79 8.13 2.85 2.72
N THR A 80 8.09 1.58 2.34
CA THR A 80 9.15 0.99 1.51
C THR A 80 8.86 1.31 0.04
N ASP A 81 9.82 1.92 -0.66
CA ASP A 81 9.68 2.35 -2.06
C ASP A 81 9.78 1.16 -3.01
N ALA A 82 8.65 0.72 -3.57
CA ALA A 82 8.59 -0.43 -4.46
C ALA A 82 9.47 -0.25 -5.72
N SER A 83 9.69 1.00 -6.16
CA SER A 83 10.49 1.31 -7.34
C SER A 83 11.99 1.01 -7.17
N GLN A 84 12.46 0.92 -5.92
CA GLN A 84 13.85 0.61 -5.57
C GLN A 84 14.13 -0.90 -5.47
N TYR A 85 13.09 -1.73 -5.63
CA TYR A 85 13.17 -3.20 -5.52
C TYR A 85 12.85 -3.93 -6.81
N ILE A 86 12.68 -3.21 -7.90
CA ILE A 86 12.34 -3.76 -9.21
C ILE A 86 13.31 -4.89 -9.62
N ASP A 87 14.61 -4.70 -9.42
CA ASP A 87 15.62 -5.72 -9.75
C ASP A 87 15.49 -6.98 -8.88
N TRP A 88 15.26 -6.81 -7.58
CA TRP A 88 15.04 -7.94 -6.67
C TRP A 88 13.76 -8.72 -7.00
N LEU A 89 12.70 -8.00 -7.35
CA LEU A 89 11.45 -8.62 -7.78
C LEU A 89 11.67 -9.44 -9.06
N TYR A 90 12.50 -8.98 -10.00
CA TYR A 90 12.85 -9.77 -11.19
C TYR A 90 13.57 -11.07 -10.85
N GLU A 91 14.56 -11.01 -9.96
CA GLU A 91 15.34 -12.19 -9.56
C GLU A 91 14.46 -13.27 -8.89
N ASN A 92 13.39 -12.87 -8.20
CA ASN A 92 12.57 -13.75 -7.36
C ASN A 92 11.17 -14.04 -7.92
N THR A 93 10.85 -13.51 -9.11
CA THR A 93 9.65 -13.88 -9.87
C THR A 93 9.94 -14.66 -11.16
N PRO A 94 10.79 -15.71 -11.16
CA PRO A 94 11.01 -16.53 -12.35
C PRO A 94 9.76 -17.38 -12.64
N ASN A 95 9.31 -17.39 -13.90
CA ASN A 95 8.23 -18.28 -14.32
C ASN A 95 8.75 -19.73 -14.48
N SER A 96 8.03 -20.68 -13.86
CA SER A 96 8.18 -22.12 -14.11
C SER A 96 7.55 -22.48 -15.46
N GLY A 97 8.38 -22.88 -16.42
CA GLY A 97 8.02 -23.22 -17.79
C GLY A 97 7.26 -24.54 -17.95
N ILE A 98 6.05 -24.65 -17.40
CA ILE A 98 5.16 -25.79 -17.69
C ILE A 98 4.16 -25.50 -18.83
N ASP A 99 3.92 -24.23 -19.25
CA ASP A 99 2.90 -23.94 -20.29
C ASP A 99 3.35 -23.18 -21.56
N ASP A 100 4.60 -22.73 -21.77
CA ASP A 100 5.02 -22.22 -23.11
C ASP A 100 6.56 -22.09 -23.29
N PRO A 101 7.19 -22.79 -24.27
CA PRO A 101 8.63 -22.73 -24.51
C PRO A 101 9.14 -21.51 -25.32
N ILE A 102 8.28 -20.54 -25.68
CA ILE A 102 8.71 -19.29 -26.36
C ILE A 102 8.90 -18.11 -25.35
N LEU A 103 8.61 -18.31 -24.06
CA LEU A 103 8.84 -17.34 -22.96
C LEU A 103 10.26 -17.39 -22.36
N GLY A 104 11.20 -18.12 -22.95
CA GLY A 104 12.56 -18.31 -22.41
C GLY A 104 13.55 -17.15 -22.64
N HIS A 105 13.09 -15.90 -22.83
CA HIS A 105 13.98 -14.79 -23.22
C HIS A 105 14.44 -13.90 -22.03
N PRO A 106 15.73 -13.47 -21.96
CA PRO A 106 16.42 -13.04 -20.74
C PRO A 106 16.03 -11.67 -20.13
N ASN A 107 14.96 -11.04 -20.61
CA ASN A 107 14.46 -9.74 -20.16
C ASN A 107 12.93 -9.76 -20.33
N ILE A 108 12.21 -10.57 -19.55
CA ILE A 108 10.78 -10.86 -19.77
C ILE A 108 9.82 -9.71 -19.38
N ARG A 109 10.17 -8.51 -19.82
CA ARG A 109 9.39 -7.28 -20.05
C ARG A 109 8.59 -6.75 -18.84
N LEU A 110 9.34 -6.57 -17.76
CA LEU A 110 9.20 -5.55 -16.73
C LEU A 110 7.90 -5.51 -15.89
N ILE A 111 7.61 -6.58 -15.13
CA ILE A 111 6.58 -6.79 -14.06
C ILE A 111 5.11 -6.53 -14.43
N ASN A 112 4.86 -5.72 -15.45
CA ASN A 112 3.58 -5.34 -15.97
C ASN A 112 3.17 -6.32 -17.07
N GLN A 113 2.91 -7.58 -16.70
CA GLN A 113 2.42 -8.59 -17.65
C GLN A 113 1.00 -8.21 -18.13
N GLY A 114 0.91 -7.48 -19.24
CA GLY A 114 -0.36 -7.15 -19.89
C GLY A 114 -1.21 -6.08 -19.18
N ASN A 115 -2.37 -6.49 -18.68
CA ASN A 115 -3.47 -5.61 -18.25
C ASN A 115 -3.40 -5.17 -16.78
N CYS A 116 -2.20 -4.90 -16.26
CA CYS A 116 -2.04 -4.41 -14.89
C CYS A 116 -2.60 -2.99 -14.71
N GLY A 117 -2.94 -2.65 -13.47
CA GLY A 117 -3.24 -1.30 -13.01
C GLY A 117 -4.36 -0.63 -13.80
N ARG A 118 -5.27 -1.38 -14.42
CA ARG A 118 -6.33 -0.78 -15.23
C ARG A 118 -7.19 0.14 -14.38
N ASN A 119 -7.46 1.32 -14.91
CA ASN A 119 -8.47 2.21 -14.38
C ASN A 119 -9.69 2.18 -15.31
N GLU A 120 -10.69 1.38 -14.94
CA GLU A 120 -11.90 1.19 -15.74
C GLU A 120 -12.96 2.29 -15.52
N HIS A 121 -12.70 3.20 -14.56
CA HIS A 121 -13.59 4.29 -14.22
C HIS A 121 -13.24 5.58 -14.98
N ILE A 122 -14.26 6.39 -15.23
CA ILE A 122 -14.19 7.66 -15.98
C ILE A 122 -13.05 8.54 -15.45
N TYR A 123 -12.09 8.87 -16.32
CA TYR A 123 -10.86 9.58 -15.96
C TYR A 123 -11.11 11.01 -15.47
N GLU A 124 -12.16 11.65 -15.98
CA GLU A 124 -12.55 13.03 -15.69
C GLU A 124 -13.08 13.22 -14.26
N PHE A 125 -13.54 12.14 -13.61
CA PHE A 125 -13.97 12.22 -12.22
C PHE A 125 -12.78 12.09 -11.27
N GLY A 126 -12.73 13.01 -10.30
CA GLY A 126 -11.82 12.90 -9.16
C GLY A 126 -12.04 11.57 -8.43
N GLU A 127 -10.96 11.00 -7.90
CA GLU A 127 -11.01 9.72 -7.19
C GLU A 127 -11.98 9.75 -6.00
N ASP A 128 -12.12 10.89 -5.33
CA ASP A 128 -13.12 11.13 -4.26
C ASP A 128 -14.56 10.81 -4.66
N ARG A 129 -14.89 10.95 -5.95
CA ARG A 129 -16.24 10.72 -6.49
C ARG A 129 -16.46 9.30 -7.00
N LYS A 130 -15.39 8.49 -7.09
CA LYS A 130 -15.46 7.12 -7.59
C LYS A 130 -15.78 6.13 -6.46
N PRO A 131 -16.57 5.08 -6.71
CA PRO A 131 -16.84 4.04 -5.72
C PRO A 131 -15.52 3.34 -5.32
N ILE A 132 -15.48 2.79 -4.10
CA ILE A 132 -14.34 1.94 -3.68
C ILE A 132 -14.54 0.49 -4.16
N PHE A 133 -15.79 0.02 -4.18
CA PHE A 133 -16.14 -1.31 -4.69
C PHE A 133 -15.67 -1.47 -6.14
N LYS A 134 -14.94 -2.57 -6.43
CA LYS A 134 -14.27 -2.91 -7.70
C LYS A 134 -13.16 -1.95 -8.17
N GLN A 135 -12.83 -0.90 -7.42
CA GLN A 135 -11.87 0.12 -7.88
C GLN A 135 -10.40 -0.27 -7.67
N TYR A 136 -10.11 -1.17 -6.71
CA TYR A 136 -8.74 -1.58 -6.32
C TYR A 136 -8.55 -3.12 -6.34
N PRO A 137 -8.74 -3.77 -7.50
CA PRO A 137 -8.80 -5.24 -7.64
C PRO A 137 -7.46 -5.98 -7.37
N TRP A 138 -6.38 -5.26 -7.10
CA TRP A 138 -5.07 -5.81 -6.72
C TRP A 138 -4.87 -5.91 -5.21
N MET A 139 -5.78 -5.36 -4.40
CA MET A 139 -5.67 -5.46 -2.95
C MET A 139 -5.93 -6.89 -2.48
N VAL A 140 -5.12 -7.34 -1.54
CA VAL A 140 -5.27 -8.65 -0.89
C VAL A 140 -5.12 -8.52 0.61
N THR A 141 -5.74 -9.45 1.34
CA THR A 141 -5.47 -9.65 2.77
C THR A 141 -4.59 -10.87 2.95
N LEU A 142 -3.67 -10.83 3.92
CA LEU A 142 -2.93 -12.00 4.37
C LEU A 142 -3.33 -12.32 5.80
N ARG A 143 -3.66 -13.58 6.06
CA ARG A 143 -4.18 -14.07 7.35
C ARG A 143 -3.63 -15.46 7.67
N HIS A 144 -3.63 -15.82 8.94
CA HIS A 144 -3.42 -17.21 9.34
C HIS A 144 -4.71 -18.01 9.07
N PRO A 145 -4.66 -19.18 8.40
CA PRO A 145 -5.84 -19.88 7.91
C PRO A 145 -6.77 -20.40 9.02
N PHE A 146 -6.24 -20.61 10.23
CA PHE A 146 -6.99 -21.16 11.37
C PHE A 146 -7.41 -20.11 12.40
N VAL A 147 -7.10 -18.84 12.17
CA VAL A 147 -7.50 -17.76 13.06
C VAL A 147 -8.75 -17.11 12.48
N ASP A 148 -9.92 -17.53 12.98
CA ASP A 148 -11.21 -16.88 12.73
C ASP A 148 -11.32 -15.61 13.59
N SER A 149 -10.46 -14.64 13.29
CA SER A 149 -10.46 -13.32 13.93
C SER A 149 -10.92 -12.28 12.92
N GLU A 150 -11.65 -11.28 13.40
CA GLU A 150 -11.94 -10.06 12.63
C GLU A 150 -10.65 -9.33 12.20
N TYR A 151 -9.53 -9.64 12.83
CA TYR A 151 -8.22 -9.08 12.57
C TYR A 151 -7.72 -9.36 11.15
N VAL A 152 -7.38 -8.30 10.41
CA VAL A 152 -6.53 -8.38 9.21
C VAL A 152 -5.10 -8.09 9.66
N PRO A 153 -4.21 -9.09 9.76
CA PRO A 153 -2.84 -8.86 10.19
C PRO A 153 -2.05 -8.03 9.19
N CYS A 154 -2.31 -8.25 7.90
CA CYS A 154 -1.57 -7.64 6.83
C CYS A 154 -2.43 -7.39 5.61
N ASN A 155 -2.22 -6.22 5.03
CA ASN A 155 -2.57 -5.92 3.66
C ASN A 155 -1.48 -6.41 2.71
N GLY A 156 -1.79 -6.48 1.42
CA GLY A 156 -0.81 -6.73 0.37
C GLY A 156 -1.33 -6.30 -0.99
N VAL A 157 -0.48 -6.44 -2.00
CA VAL A 157 -0.80 -6.09 -3.39
C VAL A 157 -0.41 -7.21 -4.35
N LEU A 158 -1.33 -7.58 -5.25
CA LEU A 158 -1.11 -8.61 -6.27
C LEU A 158 -0.26 -8.04 -7.42
N LEU A 159 0.95 -8.58 -7.61
CA LEU A 159 1.86 -8.14 -8.68
C LEU A 159 1.57 -8.85 -10.00
N ASN A 160 1.20 -10.13 -9.95
CA ASN A 160 0.82 -10.94 -11.10
C ASN A 160 0.04 -12.16 -10.61
N ARG A 161 -0.25 -13.13 -11.49
CA ARG A 161 -1.03 -14.33 -11.13
C ARG A 161 -0.42 -15.16 -9.99
N ASN A 162 0.88 -15.07 -9.72
CA ASN A 162 1.56 -15.97 -8.79
C ASN A 162 2.11 -15.26 -7.55
N TYR A 163 2.20 -13.93 -7.55
CA TYR A 163 2.99 -13.21 -6.56
C TYR A 163 2.25 -12.03 -5.94
N VAL A 164 2.29 -11.98 -4.61
CA VAL A 164 1.82 -10.87 -3.77
C VAL A 164 3.01 -10.19 -3.11
N LEU A 165 2.99 -8.87 -3.09
CA LEU A 165 3.94 -8.05 -2.33
C LEU A 165 3.28 -7.55 -1.05
N THR A 166 3.98 -7.68 0.07
CA THR A 166 3.59 -7.16 1.38
C THR A 166 4.84 -6.79 2.18
N THR A 167 4.72 -6.60 3.49
CA THR A 167 5.82 -6.29 4.41
C THR A 167 6.03 -7.38 5.45
N ASN A 168 7.01 -7.20 6.34
CA ASN A 168 7.36 -8.13 7.41
C ASN A 168 6.28 -8.26 8.52
N CYS A 169 5.04 -7.86 8.28
CA CYS A 169 3.93 -8.06 9.21
C CYS A 169 3.46 -9.53 9.28
N VAL A 170 3.96 -10.40 8.38
CA VAL A 170 3.76 -11.86 8.42
C VAL A 170 5.00 -12.59 8.95
N ASP A 171 4.80 -13.59 9.82
CA ASP A 171 5.87 -14.48 10.32
C ASP A 171 6.10 -15.65 9.35
N LEU A 172 7.35 -16.11 9.21
CA LEU A 172 7.76 -17.25 8.38
C LEU A 172 7.32 -18.60 8.90
N GLN A 173 7.11 -18.70 10.22
CA GLN A 173 6.80 -19.98 10.86
C GLN A 173 5.33 -20.35 10.73
N ASP A 174 4.51 -19.36 10.38
CA ASP A 174 3.07 -19.46 10.33
C ASP A 174 2.60 -19.86 8.93
N GLU A 175 1.57 -20.70 8.90
CA GLU A 175 0.84 -20.93 7.65
C GLU A 175 0.08 -19.65 7.31
N ILE A 176 0.24 -19.17 6.07
CA ILE A 176 -0.39 -17.91 5.64
C ILE A 176 -1.30 -18.22 4.45
N SER A 177 -2.52 -17.72 4.53
CA SER A 177 -3.45 -17.63 3.41
C SER A 177 -3.56 -16.19 2.92
N VAL A 178 -3.74 -16.06 1.62
CA VAL A 178 -3.98 -14.80 0.92
C VAL A 178 -5.41 -14.84 0.38
N THR A 179 -6.23 -13.85 0.72
CA THR A 179 -7.56 -13.67 0.12
C THR A 179 -7.49 -12.54 -0.90
N LEU A 180 -7.83 -12.88 -2.15
CA LEU A 180 -7.86 -11.97 -3.29
C LEU A 180 -9.30 -11.60 -3.65
N GLY A 181 -9.48 -10.35 -4.05
CA GLY A 181 -10.74 -9.88 -4.60
C GLY A 181 -11.83 -9.59 -3.56
N ASP A 182 -11.43 -9.42 -2.31
CA ASP A 182 -12.31 -9.08 -1.21
C ASP A 182 -12.63 -7.57 -1.23
N TYR A 183 -13.80 -7.20 -0.71
CA TYR A 183 -14.18 -5.84 -0.42
C TYR A 183 -14.69 -5.72 1.02
N ASP A 184 -15.58 -6.62 1.44
CA ASP A 184 -16.05 -6.77 2.82
C ASP A 184 -15.56 -8.11 3.38
N THR A 185 -14.50 -8.05 4.16
CA THR A 185 -13.82 -9.26 4.70
C THR A 185 -14.65 -10.12 5.63
N SER A 186 -15.90 -9.73 5.94
CA SER A 186 -16.88 -10.56 6.65
C SER A 186 -17.72 -11.44 5.74
N LYS A 187 -17.61 -11.27 4.42
CA LYS A 187 -18.41 -11.95 3.40
C LYS A 187 -17.50 -12.63 2.40
N THR A 188 -18.00 -13.72 1.82
CA THR A 188 -17.30 -14.39 0.72
C THR A 188 -17.73 -13.88 -0.64
N LYS A 189 -18.86 -13.16 -0.71
CA LYS A 189 -19.44 -12.58 -1.92
C LYS A 189 -19.90 -11.16 -1.62
N ASP A 190 -19.35 -10.21 -2.37
CA ASP A 190 -19.61 -8.80 -2.16
C ASP A 190 -20.57 -8.21 -3.19
N CYS A 191 -21.37 -7.26 -2.72
CA CYS A 191 -22.24 -6.43 -3.53
C CYS A 191 -22.02 -4.96 -3.16
N GLY A 192 -22.09 -4.08 -4.15
CA GLY A 192 -21.95 -2.64 -3.96
C GLY A 192 -22.66 -1.86 -5.06
N THR A 193 -22.93 -0.58 -4.78
CA THR A 193 -23.62 0.30 -5.72
C THR A 193 -22.62 1.01 -6.62
N ILE A 194 -22.74 0.82 -7.94
CA ILE A 194 -21.97 1.53 -8.97
C ILE A 194 -22.98 2.21 -9.91
N ASP A 195 -22.84 3.53 -10.09
CA ASP A 195 -23.74 4.35 -10.92
C ASP A 195 -25.23 4.18 -10.58
N GLY A 196 -25.54 4.04 -9.29
CA GLY A 196 -26.91 3.88 -8.80
C GLY A 196 -27.51 2.48 -8.99
N ARG A 197 -26.73 1.50 -9.45
CA ARG A 197 -27.16 0.09 -9.58
C ARG A 197 -26.37 -0.81 -8.65
N GLU A 198 -27.05 -1.73 -8.00
CA GLU A 198 -26.40 -2.80 -7.24
C GLU A 198 -25.70 -3.75 -8.22
N GLN A 199 -24.41 -4.02 -7.95
CA GLN A 199 -23.62 -5.00 -8.66
C GLN A 199 -23.01 -5.94 -7.63
N CYS A 200 -23.07 -7.24 -7.90
CA CYS A 200 -22.42 -8.25 -7.09
C CYS A 200 -21.31 -8.91 -7.89
N VAL A 201 -20.22 -9.26 -7.20
CA VAL A 201 -19.10 -9.96 -7.80
C VAL A 201 -19.16 -11.45 -7.52
N SER A 202 -18.34 -12.26 -8.22
CA SER A 202 -18.14 -13.65 -7.83
C SER A 202 -17.44 -13.72 -6.47
N GLY A 203 -17.44 -14.90 -5.85
CA GLY A 203 -16.78 -15.04 -4.55
C GLY A 203 -15.28 -14.80 -4.61
N VAL A 204 -14.72 -14.42 -3.46
CA VAL A 204 -13.28 -14.21 -3.25
C VAL A 204 -12.46 -15.47 -3.59
N GLN A 205 -11.16 -15.31 -3.81
CA GLN A 205 -10.23 -16.42 -3.98
C GLN A 205 -9.26 -16.44 -2.79
N THR A 206 -9.30 -17.48 -1.96
CA THR A 206 -8.33 -17.67 -0.87
C THR A 206 -7.33 -18.76 -1.25
N VAL A 207 -6.04 -18.47 -1.10
CA VAL A 207 -4.93 -19.34 -1.53
C VAL A 207 -3.82 -19.35 -0.48
N SER A 208 -3.27 -20.52 -0.15
CA SER A 208 -2.11 -20.61 0.73
C SER A 208 -0.84 -20.05 0.07
N VAL A 209 0.09 -19.57 0.89
CA VAL A 209 1.43 -19.15 0.43
C VAL A 209 2.36 -20.36 0.40
N GLY A 210 2.99 -20.61 -0.75
CA GLY A 210 3.92 -21.71 -0.93
C GLY A 210 5.38 -21.35 -0.67
N GLN A 211 5.75 -20.08 -0.87
CA GLN A 211 7.12 -19.60 -0.66
C GLN A 211 7.15 -18.11 -0.33
N LEU A 212 8.07 -17.71 0.55
CA LEU A 212 8.28 -16.32 0.96
C LEU A 212 9.72 -15.91 0.67
N PHE A 213 9.90 -14.77 -0.01
CA PHE A 213 11.20 -14.15 -0.24
C PHE A 213 11.25 -12.82 0.50
N ARG A 214 12.31 -12.55 1.26
CA ARG A 214 12.47 -11.30 2.01
C ARG A 214 13.62 -10.47 1.49
N LYS A 215 13.43 -9.15 1.48
CA LYS A 215 14.50 -8.17 1.31
C LYS A 215 14.13 -6.90 2.06
N ASP A 216 14.97 -6.51 3.01
CA ASP A 216 14.73 -5.39 3.91
C ASP A 216 13.35 -5.53 4.59
N ASN A 217 12.43 -4.59 4.39
CA ASN A 217 11.08 -4.64 4.93
C ASN A 217 10.02 -5.24 3.99
N LEU A 218 10.42 -5.71 2.80
CA LEU A 218 9.51 -6.33 1.83
C LEU A 218 9.49 -7.84 1.95
N VAL A 219 8.28 -8.37 1.75
CA VAL A 219 8.02 -9.80 1.63
C VAL A 219 7.31 -10.04 0.30
N LEU A 220 7.88 -10.89 -0.54
CA LEU A 220 7.27 -11.39 -1.76
C LEU A 220 6.74 -12.81 -1.48
N ALA A 221 5.43 -12.97 -1.54
CA ALA A 221 4.74 -14.23 -1.30
C ALA A 221 4.34 -14.88 -2.63
N ARG A 222 4.78 -16.12 -2.85
CA ARG A 222 4.38 -16.96 -3.98
C ARG A 222 3.15 -17.78 -3.61
N LEU A 223 2.07 -17.63 -4.36
CA LEU A 223 0.82 -18.38 -4.18
C LEU A 223 1.01 -19.84 -4.60
N THR A 224 0.39 -20.78 -3.88
CA THR A 224 0.38 -22.21 -4.27
C THR A 224 -0.47 -22.48 -5.51
N VAL A 225 -1.52 -21.66 -5.71
CA VAL A 225 -2.42 -21.71 -6.87
C VAL A 225 -2.46 -20.33 -7.54
N PRO A 226 -2.31 -20.23 -8.88
CA PRO A 226 -2.38 -18.95 -9.56
C PRO A 226 -3.72 -18.22 -9.36
N ALA A 227 -3.66 -16.91 -9.16
CA ALA A 227 -4.80 -16.02 -9.10
C ALA A 227 -5.56 -15.99 -10.43
N VAL A 228 -6.90 -16.02 -10.35
CA VAL A 228 -7.80 -16.07 -11.51
C VAL A 228 -8.06 -14.66 -12.06
N ILE A 229 -7.00 -14.03 -12.59
CA ILE A 229 -7.04 -12.67 -13.16
C ILE A 229 -7.89 -12.61 -14.45
N GLY A 230 -8.68 -11.55 -14.61
CA GLY A 230 -9.42 -11.22 -15.84
C GLY A 230 -10.72 -11.98 -16.07
N ARG A 231 -11.08 -12.96 -15.23
CA ARG A 231 -12.38 -13.66 -15.33
C ARG A 231 -13.45 -13.15 -14.37
N ARG A 232 -13.04 -12.43 -13.32
CA ARG A 232 -13.91 -12.13 -12.16
C ARG A 232 -14.23 -10.63 -11.99
N ASP A 233 -13.64 -9.73 -12.77
CA ASP A 233 -13.79 -8.24 -12.68
C ASP A 233 -13.33 -7.58 -11.37
N HIS A 234 -12.85 -8.34 -10.38
CA HIS A 234 -12.40 -7.81 -9.09
C HIS A 234 -11.08 -8.43 -8.61
N ILE A 235 -10.37 -9.15 -9.49
CA ILE A 235 -9.02 -9.68 -9.23
C ILE A 235 -8.14 -9.31 -10.42
N GLU A 236 -7.24 -8.36 -10.22
CA GLU A 236 -6.30 -7.87 -11.22
C GLU A 236 -4.95 -7.54 -10.59
N SER A 237 -3.92 -7.42 -11.43
CA SER A 237 -2.57 -7.07 -10.95
C SER A 237 -2.35 -5.56 -10.94
N ILE A 238 -1.54 -5.04 -10.01
CA ILE A 238 -1.06 -3.66 -10.04
C ILE A 238 0.15 -3.53 -10.96
N CYS A 239 0.35 -2.35 -11.58
CA CYS A 239 1.58 -2.09 -12.29
C CYS A 239 2.72 -1.65 -11.35
N LEU A 240 3.96 -2.00 -11.69
CA LEU A 240 5.15 -1.45 -11.07
C LEU A 240 5.79 -0.34 -11.93
N PRO A 241 6.43 0.66 -11.29
CA PRO A 241 7.05 1.80 -11.95
C PRO A 241 8.43 1.43 -12.48
N VAL A 242 8.49 0.91 -13.70
CA VAL A 242 9.72 0.32 -14.28
C VAL A 242 10.51 1.30 -15.15
N THR A 243 9.93 2.45 -15.51
CA THR A 243 10.60 3.50 -16.29
C THR A 243 11.07 4.65 -15.40
N PRO A 244 12.16 5.37 -15.74
CA PRO A 244 12.61 6.56 -14.98
C PRO A 244 11.49 7.59 -14.79
N GLN A 245 10.69 7.85 -15.84
CA GLN A 245 9.56 8.77 -15.77
C GLN A 245 8.49 8.34 -14.75
N GLN A 246 8.25 7.04 -14.61
CA GLN A 246 7.33 6.51 -13.58
C GLN A 246 7.93 6.60 -12.17
N ARG A 247 9.25 6.45 -12.02
CA ARG A 247 9.93 6.41 -10.72
C ARG A 247 10.20 7.79 -10.12
N GLU A 248 10.66 8.73 -10.96
CA GLU A 248 11.24 10.00 -10.53
C GLU A 248 10.23 11.15 -10.53
N ARG A 249 9.11 11.00 -11.25
CA ARG A 249 8.07 12.03 -11.30
C ARG A 249 7.34 12.11 -9.96
N LEU A 250 7.26 13.32 -9.40
CA LEU A 250 6.31 13.64 -8.35
C LEU A 250 4.91 13.73 -8.95
N TYR A 251 3.98 12.93 -8.43
CA TYR A 251 2.59 12.94 -8.86
C TYR A 251 1.78 13.80 -7.90
N ASN A 252 0.96 14.70 -8.46
CA ASN A 252 0.14 15.62 -7.65
C ASN A 252 -0.85 14.88 -6.75
N ARG A 253 -1.22 13.64 -7.11
CA ARG A 253 -2.14 12.80 -6.35
C ARG A 253 -1.64 11.36 -6.26
N TYR A 254 -1.60 10.87 -5.05
CA TYR A 254 -1.48 9.46 -4.72
C TYR A 254 -2.74 9.01 -3.98
N ILE A 255 -2.96 7.71 -3.93
CA ILE A 255 -3.98 7.11 -3.08
C ILE A 255 -3.33 6.06 -2.20
N MET A 256 -3.92 5.83 -1.04
CA MET A 256 -3.58 4.70 -0.18
C MET A 256 -4.83 3.88 0.03
N THR A 257 -4.70 2.54 -0.03
CA THR A 257 -5.83 1.64 0.17
C THR A 257 -5.45 0.50 1.08
N GLY A 258 -6.42 0.03 1.85
CA GLY A 258 -6.25 -1.08 2.79
C GLY A 258 -7.45 -1.27 3.70
N TRP A 259 -7.43 -2.37 4.44
CA TRP A 259 -8.32 -2.65 5.57
C TRP A 259 -7.63 -2.29 6.88
N LYS A 260 -8.39 -1.70 7.80
CA LYS A 260 -7.91 -1.31 9.14
C LYS A 260 -7.88 -2.53 10.06
N GLU A 261 -7.07 -2.48 11.12
CA GLU A 261 -7.10 -3.49 12.18
C GLU A 261 -8.44 -3.53 12.94
N SER A 262 -9.01 -2.36 13.26
CA SER A 262 -10.16 -2.26 14.15
C SER A 262 -11.06 -1.05 13.83
N GLY A 263 -12.29 -1.09 14.36
CA GLY A 263 -13.34 -0.10 14.10
C GLY A 263 -14.54 -0.69 13.35
N SER A 264 -15.66 0.03 13.33
CA SER A 264 -16.90 -0.42 12.70
C SER A 264 -16.79 -0.61 11.18
N ASP A 265 -15.82 0.05 10.54
CA ASP A 265 -15.56 0.01 9.11
C ASP A 265 -14.30 -0.80 8.75
N ALA A 266 -13.66 -1.47 9.71
CA ALA A 266 -12.40 -2.20 9.52
C ALA A 266 -12.48 -3.31 8.46
N ARG A 267 -13.67 -3.92 8.33
CA ARG A 267 -13.93 -5.00 7.38
C ARG A 267 -14.06 -4.53 5.94
N ILE A 268 -14.36 -3.24 5.73
CA ILE A 268 -14.62 -2.66 4.41
C ILE A 268 -13.34 -2.03 3.90
N LEU A 269 -12.98 -2.32 2.65
CA LEU A 269 -11.81 -1.72 2.01
C LEU A 269 -11.92 -0.19 2.01
N GLN A 270 -10.87 0.50 2.44
CA GLN A 270 -10.84 1.95 2.54
C GLN A 270 -9.88 2.58 1.53
N ARG A 271 -10.07 3.88 1.28
CA ARG A 271 -9.16 4.73 0.51
C ARG A 271 -8.89 6.04 1.23
N ALA A 272 -7.63 6.45 1.22
CA ALA A 272 -7.21 7.81 1.56
C ALA A 272 -6.61 8.50 0.33
N LEU A 273 -6.98 9.78 0.12
CA LEU A 273 -6.42 10.62 -0.94
C LEU A 273 -5.20 11.37 -0.43
N LEU A 274 -4.17 11.43 -1.26
CA LEU A 274 -2.90 12.00 -0.88
C LEU A 274 -2.42 13.03 -1.91
N GLU A 275 -2.15 14.24 -1.46
CA GLU A 275 -1.55 15.27 -2.30
C GLU A 275 -0.04 15.32 -2.08
N ALA A 276 0.75 15.30 -3.15
CA ALA A 276 2.16 15.62 -3.04
C ALA A 276 2.34 17.13 -2.82
N ILE A 277 3.22 17.48 -1.90
CA ILE A 277 3.58 18.87 -1.65
C ILE A 277 5.00 19.09 -2.18
N ASP A 278 5.18 20.14 -2.98
CA ASP A 278 6.49 20.55 -3.48
C ASP A 278 7.44 20.87 -2.31
N LEU A 279 8.73 20.62 -2.49
CA LEU A 279 9.73 20.82 -1.45
C LEU A 279 9.72 22.26 -0.90
N ASN A 280 9.57 23.27 -1.76
CA ASN A 280 9.59 24.67 -1.32
C ASN A 280 8.33 25.01 -0.51
N LYS A 281 7.17 24.49 -0.94
CA LYS A 281 5.91 24.65 -0.20
C LYS A 281 5.98 23.94 1.15
N CYS A 282 6.54 22.73 1.18
CA CYS A 282 6.76 21.96 2.41
C CYS A 282 7.71 22.71 3.36
N GLN A 283 8.82 23.25 2.87
CA GLN A 283 9.78 24.03 3.66
C GLN A 283 9.13 25.28 4.27
N ALA A 284 8.31 26.00 3.51
CA ALA A 284 7.58 27.16 4.00
C ALA A 284 6.58 26.80 5.11
N GLU A 285 5.80 25.72 4.93
CA GLU A 285 4.86 25.21 5.94
C GLU A 285 5.57 24.72 7.22
N PHE A 286 6.73 24.07 7.07
CA PHE A 286 7.54 23.59 8.19
C PHE A 286 8.13 24.75 9.01
N GLN A 287 8.71 25.75 8.34
CA GLN A 287 9.25 26.93 9.01
C GLN A 287 8.14 27.68 9.76
N ALA A 288 6.97 27.89 9.15
CA ALA A 288 5.83 28.51 9.82
C ALA A 288 5.40 27.74 11.08
N SER A 289 5.41 26.41 11.02
CA SER A 289 5.05 25.53 12.14
C SER A 289 6.11 25.52 13.25
N SER A 290 7.40 25.57 12.91
CA SER A 290 8.48 25.65 13.91
C SER A 290 8.44 26.98 14.66
N TYR A 291 8.24 28.09 13.94
CA TYR A 291 8.07 29.41 14.54
C TYR A 291 6.82 29.49 15.44
N ALA A 292 5.71 28.87 15.05
CA ALA A 292 4.52 28.78 15.90
C ALA A 292 4.77 27.95 17.18
N SER A 293 5.54 26.87 17.10
CA SER A 293 5.90 26.04 18.25
C SER A 293 6.86 26.76 19.22
N GLU A 294 7.79 27.56 18.70
CA GLU A 294 8.70 28.37 19.52
C GLU A 294 7.99 29.57 20.16
N ALA A 295 7.08 30.22 19.43
CA ALA A 295 6.23 31.28 19.96
C ALA A 295 5.31 30.77 21.07
N SER A 296 4.72 29.57 20.91
CA SER A 296 3.92 28.94 21.97
C SER A 296 4.74 28.61 23.22
N LYS A 297 6.00 28.21 23.07
CA LYS A 297 6.92 27.97 24.21
C LYS A 297 7.35 29.26 24.91
N GLN A 298 7.50 30.36 24.16
CA GLN A 298 7.83 31.67 24.74
C GLN A 298 6.67 32.29 25.52
N ILE A 299 5.42 32.06 25.10
CA ILE A 299 4.23 32.54 25.81
C ILE A 299 4.06 31.83 27.16
N ASP A 300 4.35 30.53 27.22
CA ASP A 300 4.26 29.73 28.46
C ASP A 300 5.34 30.11 29.50
N SER A 301 6.51 30.61 29.04
CA SER A 301 7.58 31.09 29.93
C SER A 301 7.37 32.50 30.51
N ARG A 302 6.28 33.20 30.16
CA ARG A 302 5.98 34.58 30.63
C ARG A 302 4.83 34.66 31.63
N THR A 303 4.36 33.54 32.16
CA THR A 303 3.34 33.49 33.21
C THR A 303 3.86 32.77 34.45
N ILE A 304 4.82 33.39 35.16
CA ILE A 304 5.11 33.19 36.58
C ILE A 304 5.54 34.54 37.16
#